data_AF-A0A367FNZ8-F1
#
_entry.id   AF-A0A367FNZ8-F1
#
_cell.length_a   1.000
_cell.length_b   1.000
_cell.length_c   1.000
_cell.angle_alpha   90.00
_cell.angle_beta   90.00
_cell.angle_gamma   90.00
#
_symmetry.space_group_name_H-M   'P 1'
#
loop_
_entity.id
_entity.type
_entity.pdbx_description
1 polymer ?
#
loop_
_entity_poly.entity_id
_entity_poly.type
_entity_poly.pdbx_seq_one_letter_code
_entity_poly.pdbx_strand_id
1 'polypeptide(L)' 'MAATAQVVHDILRALGTVPPMFGDHTWQGGAADQWADGWQRRKAQLTALLYAVLAEQPHLIARLSEAERHGLAS' A
#
# COMPACT_ATOMS: atom_id res chain seq x y z
N MET A 1 -3.15 13.09 9.69
CA MET A 1 -2.14 12.90 8.62
C MET A 1 -1.07 11.88 8.99
N ALA A 2 -0.38 12.00 10.12
CA ALA A 2 0.50 10.94 10.64
C ALA A 2 -0.20 9.57 10.74
N ALA A 3 -1.49 9.56 11.08
CA ALA A 3 -2.32 8.36 11.11
C ALA A 3 -2.43 7.65 9.74
N THR A 4 -2.56 8.38 8.63
CA THR A 4 -2.70 7.78 7.29
C THR A 4 -1.38 7.20 6.81
N ALA A 5 -0.26 7.92 7.01
CA ALA A 5 1.06 7.38 6.71
C ALA A 5 1.37 6.13 7.54
N GLN A 6 1.03 6.15 8.83
CA GLN A 6 1.19 5.00 9.72
C GLN A 6 0.37 3.79 9.24
N VAL A 7 -0.91 3.98 8.92
CA VAL A 7 -1.78 2.91 8.39
C VAL A 7 -1.21 2.33 7.09
N VAL A 8 -0.73 3.17 6.17
CA VAL A 8 -0.13 2.68 4.93
C VAL A 8 1.14 1.86 5.20
N HIS A 9 2.00 2.31 6.12
CA HIS A 9 3.19 1.54 6.53
C HIS A 9 2.83 0.21 7.20
N ASP A 10 1.76 0.17 7.99
CA ASP A 10 1.30 -1.07 8.63
C ASP A 10 0.75 -2.07 7.60
N ILE A 11 0.02 -1.58 6.58
CA ILE A 11 -0.44 -2.42 5.47
C ILE A 11 0.75 -2.95 4.65
N LEU A 12 1.73 -2.10 4.32
CA LEU A 12 2.93 -2.52 3.59
C LEU A 12 3.71 -3.59 4.36
N ARG A 13 3.82 -3.42 5.69
CA ARG A 13 4.45 -4.43 6.56
C ARG A 13 3.67 -5.75 6.51
N ALA A 14 2.34 -5.70 6.66
CA ALA A 14 1.49 -6.89 6.62
C ALA A 14 1.60 -7.65 5.29
N LEU A 15 1.64 -6.94 4.15
CA LEU A 15 1.86 -7.52 2.82
C LEU A 15 3.25 -8.16 2.67
N GLY A 16 4.25 -7.61 3.36
CA GLY A 16 5.61 -8.14 3.43
C GLY A 16 5.72 -9.42 4.28
N THR A 17 4.92 -9.52 5.34
CA THR A 17 4.97 -10.63 6.31
C THR A 17 4.22 -11.88 5.87
N VAL A 18 3.44 -11.85 4.79
CA VAL A 18 2.79 -13.07 4.26
C VAL A 18 3.90 -14.09 3.96
N PRO A 19 3.98 -15.19 4.72
CA PRO A 19 5.05 -16.15 4.53
C PRO A 19 5.00 -16.69 3.10
N PRO A 20 6.15 -17.01 2.48
CA PRO A 20 6.12 -17.83 1.29
C PRO A 20 5.71 -19.24 1.72
N MET A 21 4.39 -19.47 1.82
CA MET A 21 3.81 -20.82 1.83
C MET A 21 4.02 -21.49 0.47
N PHE A 22 4.50 -20.75 -0.54
CA PHE A 22 4.77 -21.23 -1.88
C PHE A 22 5.98 -22.13 -1.94
N GLY A 23 5.80 -23.32 -2.52
CA GLY A 23 6.89 -24.28 -2.72
C GLY A 23 7.25 -25.07 -1.47
N ASP A 24 6.42 -25.04 -0.44
CA ASP A 24 6.49 -26.02 0.63
C ASP A 24 5.87 -27.37 0.19
N HIS A 25 6.09 -28.41 0.99
CA HIS A 25 5.65 -29.78 0.69
C HIS A 25 4.13 -29.93 0.63
N THR A 26 3.36 -28.96 1.14
CA THR A 26 1.90 -28.94 1.13
C THR A 26 1.30 -28.08 0.01
N TRP A 27 2.09 -27.19 -0.60
CA TRP A 27 1.66 -26.24 -1.62
C TRP A 27 2.60 -26.24 -2.84
N GLN A 28 2.35 -27.17 -3.77
CA GLN A 28 3.17 -27.39 -4.97
C GLN A 28 2.34 -27.76 -6.21
N GLY A 29 2.93 -27.59 -7.39
CA GLY A 29 2.34 -27.94 -8.69
C GLY A 29 1.74 -26.74 -9.44
N GLY A 30 1.36 -26.95 -10.70
CA GLY A 30 1.03 -25.83 -11.60
C GLY A 30 -0.11 -24.91 -11.14
N ALA A 31 -1.09 -25.41 -10.39
CA ALA A 31 -2.15 -24.58 -9.80
C ALA A 31 -1.62 -23.69 -8.66
N ALA A 32 -0.70 -24.22 -7.85
CA ALA A 32 -0.02 -23.48 -6.79
C ALA A 32 0.84 -22.34 -7.38
N ASP A 33 1.56 -22.63 -8.47
CA ASP A 33 2.38 -21.65 -9.18
C ASP A 33 1.54 -20.52 -9.79
N GLN A 34 0.44 -20.87 -10.49
CA GLN A 34 -0.46 -19.86 -11.07
C GLN A 34 -1.08 -18.95 -10.00
N TRP A 35 -1.44 -19.52 -8.85
CA TRP A 35 -1.96 -18.73 -7.74
C TRP A 35 -0.89 -17.80 -7.16
N ALA A 36 0.33 -18.31 -6.96
CA ALA A 36 1.48 -17.54 -6.47
C ALA A 36 1.80 -16.37 -7.41
N ASP A 37 1.86 -16.61 -8.71
CA ASP A 37 2.05 -15.57 -9.73
C ASP A 37 0.96 -14.49 -9.66
N GLY A 38 -0.30 -14.92 -9.55
CA GLY A 38 -1.43 -14.00 -9.39
C GLY A 38 -1.31 -13.18 -8.11
N TRP A 39 -0.93 -13.80 -6.99
CA TRP A 39 -0.68 -13.11 -5.73
C TRP A 39 0.44 -12.07 -5.87
N GLN A 40 1.59 -12.42 -6.45
CA GLN A 40 2.71 -11.49 -6.62
C GLN A 40 2.34 -10.28 -7.47
N ARG A 41 1.61 -10.49 -8.58
CA ARG A 41 1.13 -9.37 -9.42
C ARG A 41 0.23 -8.41 -8.64
N ARG A 42 -0.74 -8.93 -7.88
CA ARG A 42 -1.65 -8.12 -7.06
C ARG A 42 -0.91 -7.40 -5.93
N LYS A 43 0.02 -8.08 -5.25
CA LYS A 43 0.88 -7.51 -4.22
C LYS A 43 1.70 -6.34 -4.76
N ALA A 44 2.30 -6.49 -5.94
CA ALA A 44 3.08 -5.44 -6.59
C ALA A 44 2.21 -4.21 -6.92
N GLN A 45 1.02 -4.43 -7.51
CA GLN A 45 0.08 -3.36 -7.83
C GLN A 45 -0.38 -2.60 -6.57
N LEU A 46 -0.77 -3.33 -5.53
CA LEU A 46 -1.20 -2.72 -4.26
C LEU A 46 -0.07 -1.95 -3.59
N THR A 47 1.15 -2.49 -3.60
CA THR A 47 2.35 -1.81 -3.07
C THR A 47 2.60 -0.49 -3.79
N ALA A 48 2.52 -0.48 -5.12
CA ALA A 48 2.70 0.74 -5.91
C ALA A 48 1.63 1.81 -5.59
N LEU A 49 0.36 1.39 -5.45
CA LEU A 49 -0.73 2.29 -5.06
C LEU A 49 -0.51 2.90 -3.68
N LEU A 50 -0.09 2.09 -2.71
CA LEU A 50 0.20 2.56 -1.35
C LEU A 50 1.36 3.56 -1.32
N TYR A 51 2.41 3.34 -2.10
CA TYR A 51 3.49 4.33 -2.25
C TYR A 51 3.02 5.62 -2.92
N ALA A 52 2.14 5.54 -3.92
CA ALA A 52 1.55 6.73 -4.53
C ALA A 52 0.73 7.54 -3.51
N VAL A 53 -0.05 6.87 -2.63
CA VAL A 53 -0.77 7.54 -1.54
C VAL A 53 0.18 8.28 -0.60
N LEU A 54 1.32 7.68 -0.25
CA LEU A 54 2.34 8.35 0.58
C LEU A 54 2.94 9.56 -0.14
N ALA A 55 3.21 9.45 -1.45
CA ALA A 55 3.80 10.53 -2.25
C ALA A 55 2.84 11.72 -2.46
N GLU A 56 1.54 11.46 -2.58
CA GLU A 56 0.52 12.49 -2.75
C GLU A 56 0.16 13.19 -1.43
N GLN A 57 0.38 12.54 -0.29
CA GLN A 57 -0.05 13.05 1.01
C GLN A 57 0.45 14.48 1.30
N PRO A 58 1.73 14.84 1.09
CA PRO A 58 2.23 16.20 1.32
C PRO A 58 1.50 17.26 0.48
N HIS A 59 1.15 16.94 -0.76
CA HIS A 59 0.47 17.88 -1.67
C HIS A 59 -0.97 18.15 -1.22
N LEU A 60 -1.68 17.11 -0.78
CA LEU A 60 -3.03 17.25 -0.23
C LEU A 60 -3.05 18.11 1.03
N ILE A 61 -2.04 17.93 1.89
CA ILE A 61 -1.85 18.72 3.11
C ILE A 61 -1.63 20.19 2.76
N ALA A 62 -0.71 20.47 1.84
CA ALA A 62 -0.39 21.84 1.43
C ALA A 62 -1.64 22.57 0.89
N ARG A 63 -2.44 21.89 0.06
CA ARG A 63 -3.69 22.43 -0.50
C ARG A 63 -4.74 22.72 0.57
N LEU A 64 -4.89 21.82 1.56
CA LEU A 64 -5.80 22.05 2.69
C LEU A 64 -5.38 23.26 3.52
N SER A 65 -4.09 23.35 3.86
CA SER A 65 -3.54 24.47 4.62
C SER A 65 -3.62 25.80 3.86
N GLU A 66 -3.56 25.80 2.54
CA GLU A 66 -3.77 26.98 1.71
C GLU A 66 -5.26 27.39 1.69
N ALA A 67 -6.17 26.43 1.51
CA ALA A 67 -7.61 26.68 1.56
C ALA A 67 -8.07 27.23 2.93
N GLU A 68 -7.55 26.68 4.03
CA GLU A 68 -7.83 27.18 5.39
C GLU A 68 -7.34 28.61 5.59
N ARG A 69 -6.14 28.94 5.10
CA ARG A 69 -5.60 30.32 5.16
C ARG A 69 -6.44 31.30 4.38
N HIS A 70 -6.94 30.92 3.20
CA HIS A 70 -7.83 31.77 2.41
C HIS A 70 -9.23 31.90 3.01
N GLY A 71 -9.75 30.85 3.64
CA GLY A 71 -11.04 30.87 4.33
C GLY A 71 -11.03 31.70 5.62
N LEU A 72 -9.90 31.78 6.32
CA LEU A 72 -9.72 32.62 7.52
C LEU A 72 -9.40 34.09 7.19
N ALA A 73 -9.07 34.41 5.94
CA ALA A 73 -8.80 35.77 5.47
C ALA A 73 -10.03 36.48 4.88
N SER A 74 -11.20 35.82 4.90
CA SER A 74 -12.51 36.35 4.49
C SER A 74 -13.40 36.54 5.71
#